data_AF-A0A358EQ48-F1
#
_entry.id   AF-A0A358EQ48-F1
#
_cell.length_a   1.000
_cell.length_b   1.000
_cell.length_c   1.000
_cell.angle_alpha   90.00
_cell.angle_beta   90.00
_cell.angle_gamma   90.00
#
_symmetry.space_group_name_H-M   'P 1'
#
loop_
_entity.id
_entity.type
_entity.pdbx_description
1 polymer ?
#
loop_
_entity_poly.entity_id
_entity_poly.type
_entity_poly.pdbx_seq_one_letter_code
_entity_poly.pdbx_strand_id
1 'polypeptide(L)'
;MRQIPIIAFNAFMELVRQPVFLLLFCVSSLLIIILAAVPYFGFGGTDLSPVNADIKMVKDGALSVMFISGLLAAVICASSSLSREISTGTALAVLSKPVGRMHFIIGKYLGIIGGLSVGTYLNLIVLLLASRQAYDAYGNPDIVGVMTLGIFIALAFICAGLANYFFQKPFVPWAMGMLAVAMTLGFLTICTQDKKRAWWLVDSGAGISAKFSDIWVFTDGAGIDADGKPIPTAEKAGFADDVDWSLALLAILILMALWVLAAIAVMCSTRLGWMPTMMICAGVFIIGLMSDYLLGESAQGGGLLRPGEYMTWNPPGNQPGKYSVCRLQVRGVPRLADINYRLEIDVTGANPELNAFKSQERLITLGSVQTNVVQIDYERLKELLDYDLKERWNVPVEREMIRLGRRLMPEQFTGDSMDLTLLPQMEEALAERESVIERDEAKKDDLSEYRRLENQVKTPVVPGHLAFWVELENGRLNKWDSSTEREVGITGGSGWAKILYVLVPNWQLFWLSDSVNVQADELGETRFKTKYDQGTVPAKYLGTAGLYVFLYVTMALSMAIWLFENRELSGEDNG
;
A
#
# COMPACT_ATOMS: atom_id res chain seq x y z
N MET A 1 31.07 -5.38 22.25
CA MET A 1 30.09 -4.52 21.53
C MET A 1 30.69 -3.44 20.62
N ARG A 2 31.85 -2.80 20.91
CA ARG A 2 32.45 -1.77 20.02
C ARG A 2 32.83 -2.23 18.59
N GLN A 3 32.99 -3.54 18.38
CA GLN A 3 33.40 -4.10 17.08
C GLN A 3 32.27 -4.07 16.03
N ILE A 4 31.02 -4.31 16.43
CA ILE A 4 29.86 -4.34 15.51
C ILE A 4 29.67 -3.03 14.74
N PRO A 5 29.59 -1.84 15.40
CA PRO A 5 29.36 -0.59 14.67
C PRO A 5 30.52 -0.22 13.75
N ILE A 6 31.76 -0.61 14.07
CA ILE A 6 32.93 -0.39 13.20
C ILE A 6 32.81 -1.24 11.93
N ILE A 7 32.45 -2.53 12.07
CA ILE A 7 32.23 -3.43 10.93
C ILE A 7 31.06 -2.93 10.09
N ALA A 8 29.96 -2.52 10.73
CA ALA A 8 28.78 -1.98 10.06
C ALA A 8 29.09 -0.70 9.28
N PHE A 9 29.82 0.25 9.87
CA PHE A 9 30.20 1.48 9.19
C PHE A 9 31.14 1.22 8.01
N ASN A 10 32.08 0.29 8.15
CA ASN A 10 32.96 -0.10 7.06
C ASN A 10 32.18 -0.77 5.91
N ALA A 11 31.26 -1.70 6.23
CA ALA A 11 30.39 -2.35 5.25
C ALA A 11 29.46 -1.33 4.57
N PHE A 12 28.90 -0.39 5.31
CA PHE A 12 28.13 0.73 4.76
C PHE A 12 28.96 1.54 3.75
N MET A 13 30.17 1.95 4.14
CA MET A 13 31.07 2.71 3.27
C MET A 13 31.51 1.91 2.05
N GLU A 14 31.67 0.60 2.17
CA GLU A 14 31.96 -0.30 1.05
C GLU A 14 30.85 -0.23 0.00
N LEU A 15 29.58 -0.27 0.42
CA LEU A 15 28.42 -0.22 -0.47
C LEU A 15 28.25 1.14 -1.14
N VAL A 16 28.30 2.22 -0.35
CA VAL A 16 28.12 3.59 -0.85
C VAL A 16 29.25 4.00 -1.82
N ARG A 17 30.41 3.31 -1.77
CA ARG A 17 31.50 3.52 -2.73
C ARG A 17 31.28 2.82 -4.08
N GLN A 18 30.35 1.86 -4.17
CA GLN A 18 30.10 1.14 -5.41
C GLN A 18 29.39 2.07 -6.42
N PRO A 19 29.91 2.26 -7.64
CA PRO A 19 29.26 3.11 -8.65
C PRO A 19 27.84 2.67 -9.00
N VAL A 20 27.56 1.37 -8.95
CA VAL A 20 26.23 0.79 -9.20
C VAL A 20 25.20 1.33 -8.21
N PHE A 21 25.57 1.51 -6.94
CA PHE A 21 24.68 2.07 -5.93
C PHE A 21 24.30 3.51 -6.27
N LEU A 22 25.28 4.34 -6.65
CA LEU A 22 25.04 5.72 -7.07
C LEU A 22 24.14 5.80 -8.31
N LEU A 23 24.45 5.01 -9.34
CA LEU A 23 23.69 4.98 -10.58
C LEU A 23 22.24 4.54 -10.35
N LEU A 24 22.03 3.48 -9.57
CA LEU A 24 20.71 2.90 -9.35
C LEU A 24 19.75 3.89 -8.67
N PHE A 25 20.19 4.55 -7.59
CA PHE A 25 19.34 5.50 -6.85
C PHE A 25 19.19 6.86 -7.54
N CYS A 26 20.16 7.25 -8.37
CA CYS A 26 20.02 8.44 -9.22
C CYS A 26 19.04 8.20 -10.37
N VAL A 27 19.11 7.04 -11.02
CA VAL A 27 18.22 6.68 -12.13
C VAL A 27 16.80 6.47 -11.63
N SER A 28 16.60 5.81 -10.48
CA SER A 28 15.25 5.68 -9.89
C SER A 28 14.65 7.04 -9.56
N SER A 29 15.43 7.95 -8.99
CA SER A 29 15.01 9.33 -8.71
C SER A 29 14.58 10.06 -9.99
N LEU A 30 15.38 9.98 -11.05
CA LEU A 30 15.05 10.59 -12.35
C LEU A 30 13.76 10.00 -12.93
N LEU A 31 13.60 8.68 -12.86
CA LEU A 31 12.44 8.00 -13.41
C LEU A 31 11.15 8.37 -12.65
N ILE A 32 11.20 8.50 -11.31
CA ILE A 32 10.07 8.99 -10.52
C ILE A 32 9.66 10.41 -10.95
N ILE A 33 10.62 11.31 -11.16
CA ILE A 33 10.35 12.68 -11.65
C ILE A 33 9.67 12.64 -13.03
N ILE A 34 10.17 11.79 -13.94
CA ILE A 34 9.58 11.63 -15.27
C ILE A 34 8.15 11.12 -15.18
N LEU A 35 7.88 10.12 -14.33
CA LEU A 35 6.52 9.60 -14.14
C LEU A 35 5.57 10.70 -13.65
N ALA A 36 6.00 11.53 -12.70
CA ALA A 36 5.17 12.62 -12.20
C ALA A 36 4.94 13.76 -13.22
N ALA A 37 5.80 13.88 -14.23
CA ALA A 37 5.72 14.92 -15.26
C ALA A 37 4.91 14.50 -16.50
N VAL A 38 4.50 13.23 -16.60
CA VAL A 38 3.76 12.71 -17.76
C VAL A 38 2.26 12.66 -17.43
N PRO A 39 1.39 13.23 -18.29
CA PRO A 39 -0.05 13.08 -18.12
C PRO A 39 -0.48 11.65 -18.48
N TYR A 40 -1.24 11.00 -17.59
CA TYR A 40 -1.66 9.61 -17.76
C TYR A 40 -2.98 9.46 -18.53
N PHE A 41 -3.76 10.54 -18.69
CA PHE A 41 -5.06 10.55 -19.37
C PHE A 41 -5.99 9.41 -18.88
N GLY A 42 -6.03 9.20 -17.57
CA GLY A 42 -6.89 8.22 -16.92
C GLY A 42 -8.36 8.54 -17.17
N PHE A 43 -9.09 7.59 -17.76
CA PHE A 43 -10.54 7.69 -17.88
C PHE A 43 -11.19 7.53 -16.51
N GLY A 44 -11.66 8.64 -15.91
CA GLY A 44 -12.47 8.62 -14.69
C GLY A 44 -11.78 9.34 -13.53
N GLY A 45 -12.31 10.51 -13.18
CA GLY A 45 -11.81 11.34 -12.10
C GLY A 45 -11.31 12.69 -12.58
N THR A 46 -12.12 13.72 -12.40
CA THR A 46 -11.65 15.11 -12.39
C THR A 46 -11.49 15.55 -10.93
N ASP A 47 -10.88 16.70 -10.67
CA ASP A 47 -10.85 17.37 -9.35
C ASP A 47 -12.22 17.47 -8.61
N LEU A 48 -13.32 17.20 -9.33
CA LEU A 48 -14.72 17.31 -8.90
C LEU A 48 -15.30 15.92 -8.55
N SER A 49 -14.65 14.84 -8.98
CA SER A 49 -15.01 13.48 -8.64
C SER A 49 -14.19 13.00 -7.43
N PRO A 50 -14.78 12.16 -6.57
CA PRO A 50 -14.09 11.76 -5.36
C PRO A 50 -12.81 10.92 -5.64
N VAL A 51 -12.69 10.29 -6.83
CA VAL A 51 -11.48 9.55 -7.30
C VAL A 51 -10.74 10.35 -8.35
N ASN A 52 -9.43 10.60 -8.18
CA ASN A 52 -8.55 11.13 -9.22
C ASN A 52 -7.56 10.04 -9.67
N ALA A 53 -7.87 9.35 -10.78
CA ALA A 53 -7.11 8.17 -11.24
C ALA A 53 -5.68 8.50 -11.69
N ASP A 54 -5.47 9.66 -12.31
CA ASP A 54 -4.15 10.12 -12.77
C ASP A 54 -3.16 10.25 -11.61
N ILE A 55 -3.58 10.93 -10.53
CA ILE A 55 -2.76 11.14 -9.34
C ILE A 55 -2.44 9.80 -8.67
N LYS A 56 -3.41 8.87 -8.62
CA LYS A 56 -3.20 7.52 -8.10
C LYS A 56 -2.12 6.78 -8.91
N MET A 57 -2.20 6.81 -10.23
CA MET A 57 -1.24 6.14 -11.11
C MET A 57 0.19 6.65 -10.92
N VAL A 58 0.38 7.96 -10.73
CA VAL A 58 1.70 8.55 -10.40
C VAL A 58 2.24 7.99 -9.09
N LYS A 59 1.43 7.99 -8.02
CA LYS A 59 1.84 7.49 -6.70
C LYS A 59 2.19 6.01 -6.73
N ASP A 60 1.34 5.18 -7.35
CA ASP A 60 1.57 3.74 -7.53
C ASP A 60 2.83 3.45 -8.36
N GLY A 61 3.02 4.22 -9.44
CA GLY A 61 4.22 4.12 -10.29
C GLY A 61 5.49 4.50 -9.52
N ALA A 62 5.48 5.60 -8.77
CA ALA A 62 6.62 6.04 -7.97
C ALA A 62 7.01 5.03 -6.87
N LEU A 63 6.02 4.46 -6.17
CA LEU A 63 6.23 3.37 -5.20
C LEU A 63 6.83 2.13 -5.88
N SER A 64 6.39 1.82 -7.10
CA SER A 64 6.89 0.65 -7.87
C SER A 64 8.36 0.81 -8.19
N VAL A 65 8.76 2.00 -8.63
CA VAL A 65 10.14 2.32 -8.96
C VAL A 65 11.03 2.30 -7.72
N MET A 66 10.55 2.84 -6.61
CA MET A 66 11.24 2.77 -5.32
C MET A 66 11.44 1.32 -4.87
N PHE A 67 10.42 0.48 -4.98
CA PHE A 67 10.47 -0.92 -4.59
C PHE A 67 11.43 -1.73 -5.49
N ILE A 68 11.32 -1.62 -6.82
CA ILE A 68 12.17 -2.34 -7.77
C ILE A 68 13.63 -1.92 -7.63
N SER A 69 13.91 -0.61 -7.57
CA SER A 69 15.29 -0.12 -7.41
C SER A 69 15.88 -0.53 -6.06
N GLY A 70 15.12 -0.42 -4.97
CA GLY A 70 15.53 -0.89 -3.65
C GLY A 70 15.78 -2.40 -3.61
N LEU A 71 14.96 -3.19 -4.31
CA LEU A 71 15.11 -4.63 -4.41
C LEU A 71 16.40 -5.00 -5.12
N LEU A 72 16.64 -4.43 -6.30
CA LEU A 72 17.87 -4.64 -7.05
C LEU A 72 19.09 -4.23 -6.21
N ALA A 73 19.00 -3.10 -5.49
CA ALA A 73 20.05 -2.66 -4.58
C ALA A 73 20.30 -3.69 -3.47
N ALA A 74 19.26 -4.19 -2.81
CA ALA A 74 19.37 -5.14 -1.71
C ALA A 74 20.07 -6.43 -2.13
N VAL A 75 19.68 -7.00 -3.27
CA VAL A 75 20.26 -8.26 -3.74
C VAL A 75 21.71 -8.08 -4.21
N ILE A 76 22.00 -7.02 -4.98
CA ILE A 76 23.37 -6.76 -5.49
C ILE A 76 24.33 -6.40 -4.35
N CYS A 77 23.91 -5.54 -3.43
CA CYS A 77 24.73 -5.09 -2.31
C CYS A 77 25.05 -6.23 -1.34
N ALA A 78 24.04 -7.02 -0.97
CA ALA A 78 24.25 -8.16 -0.07
C ALA A 78 25.10 -9.25 -0.73
N SER A 79 24.85 -9.58 -1.99
CA SER A 79 25.63 -10.61 -2.71
C SER A 79 27.09 -10.20 -2.88
N SER A 80 27.36 -8.93 -3.21
CA SER A 80 28.73 -8.45 -3.43
C SER A 80 29.54 -8.28 -2.14
N SER A 81 28.91 -7.83 -1.04
CA SER A 81 29.63 -7.51 0.20
C SER A 81 30.15 -8.74 0.96
N LEU A 82 29.51 -9.91 0.81
CA LEU A 82 29.94 -11.13 1.49
C LEU A 82 30.56 -12.17 0.55
N SER A 83 29.94 -12.45 -0.60
CA SER A 83 30.43 -13.50 -1.52
C SER A 83 31.82 -13.17 -2.08
N ARG A 84 32.08 -11.90 -2.39
CA ARG A 84 33.38 -11.45 -2.94
C ARG A 84 34.48 -11.47 -1.88
N GLU A 85 34.18 -11.15 -0.63
CA GLU A 85 35.17 -11.23 0.46
C GLU A 85 35.55 -12.66 0.81
N ILE A 86 34.58 -13.57 0.73
CA ILE A 86 34.81 -14.99 0.93
C ILE A 86 35.64 -15.56 -0.23
N SER A 87 35.31 -15.25 -1.48
CA SER A 87 36.05 -15.79 -2.64
C SER A 87 37.47 -15.24 -2.77
N THR A 88 37.71 -14.01 -2.31
CA THR A 88 39.05 -13.37 -2.31
C THR A 88 39.88 -13.71 -1.07
N GLY A 89 39.34 -14.48 -0.11
CA GLY A 89 40.02 -14.85 1.13
C GLY A 89 40.21 -13.71 2.13
N THR A 90 39.67 -12.51 1.85
CA THR A 90 39.79 -11.33 2.72
C THR A 90 38.95 -11.45 3.99
N ALA A 91 37.84 -12.20 3.95
CA ALA A 91 37.04 -12.51 5.13
C ALA A 91 37.84 -13.26 6.21
N LEU A 92 38.71 -14.20 5.82
CA LEU A 92 39.53 -15.00 6.74
C LEU A 92 40.58 -14.13 7.47
N ALA A 93 41.11 -13.11 6.80
CA ALA A 93 42.03 -12.14 7.40
C ALA A 93 41.37 -11.29 8.49
N VAL A 94 40.07 -11.00 8.37
CA VAL A 94 39.31 -10.27 9.41
C VAL A 94 38.97 -11.19 10.59
N LEU A 95 38.65 -12.46 10.31
CA LEU A 95 38.36 -13.47 11.33
C LEU A 95 39.61 -13.94 12.10
N SER A 96 40.82 -13.67 11.59
CA SER A 96 42.08 -13.88 12.33
C SER A 96 42.27 -12.93 13.53
N LYS A 97 41.49 -11.86 13.61
CA LYS A 97 41.39 -10.98 14.79
C LYS A 97 40.35 -11.54 15.75
N PRO A 98 40.38 -11.21 17.06
CA PRO A 98 39.40 -11.70 18.04
C PRO A 98 38.02 -11.03 17.85
N VAL A 99 37.38 -11.32 16.72
CA VAL A 99 36.05 -10.88 16.32
C VAL A 99 35.22 -12.14 16.08
N GLY A 100 34.21 -12.36 16.92
CA GLY A 100 33.35 -13.53 16.76
C GLY A 100 32.56 -13.49 15.44
N ARG A 101 32.33 -14.66 14.83
CA ARG A 101 31.60 -14.82 13.55
C ARG A 101 30.22 -14.15 13.56
N MET A 102 29.51 -14.27 14.68
CA MET A 102 28.24 -13.58 14.95
C MET A 102 28.35 -12.05 14.77
N HIS A 103 29.43 -11.45 15.27
CA HIS A 103 29.65 -10.00 15.21
C HIS A 103 29.97 -9.54 13.77
N PHE A 104 30.65 -10.39 12.99
CA PHE A 104 30.95 -10.12 11.58
C PHE A 104 29.70 -10.10 10.71
N ILE A 105 28.86 -11.15 10.78
CA ILE A 105 27.63 -11.26 9.96
C ILE A 105 26.62 -10.17 10.36
N ILE A 106 26.39 -9.95 11.65
CA ILE A 106 25.48 -8.89 12.13
C ILE A 106 26.00 -7.52 11.69
N GLY A 107 27.31 -7.26 11.82
CA GLY A 107 27.91 -6.00 11.38
C GLY A 107 27.71 -5.77 9.87
N LYS A 108 27.97 -6.78 9.04
CA LYS A 108 27.76 -6.71 7.58
C LYS A 108 26.29 -6.44 7.23
N TYR A 109 25.36 -7.16 7.84
CA TYR A 109 23.93 -6.92 7.65
C TYR A 109 23.52 -5.50 8.04
N LEU A 110 23.97 -5.00 9.20
CA LEU A 110 23.69 -3.63 9.66
C LEU A 110 24.24 -2.56 8.69
N GLY A 111 25.41 -2.79 8.09
CA GLY A 111 25.95 -1.93 7.04
C GLY A 111 25.10 -1.92 5.77
N ILE A 112 24.61 -3.09 5.35
CA ILE A 112 23.73 -3.25 4.19
C ILE A 112 22.39 -2.53 4.38
N ILE A 113 21.72 -2.75 5.51
CA ILE A 113 20.45 -2.05 5.78
C ILE A 113 20.66 -0.54 5.92
N GLY A 114 21.79 -0.09 6.46
CA GLY A 114 22.15 1.33 6.51
C GLY A 114 22.28 1.93 5.10
N GLY A 115 22.93 1.21 4.19
CA GLY A 115 23.04 1.61 2.78
C GLY A 115 21.67 1.71 2.12
N LEU A 116 20.87 0.65 2.25
CA LEU A 116 19.51 0.62 1.70
C LEU A 116 18.61 1.72 2.27
N SER A 117 18.77 2.07 3.55
CA SER A 117 18.03 3.17 4.19
C SER A 117 18.38 4.53 3.59
N VAL A 118 19.66 4.77 3.28
CA VAL A 118 20.08 6.00 2.59
C VAL A 118 19.52 6.05 1.17
N GLY A 119 19.58 4.95 0.43
CA GLY A 119 19.02 4.89 -0.93
C GLY A 119 17.50 5.08 -0.97
N THR A 120 16.77 4.44 -0.05
CA THR A 120 15.32 4.63 0.09
C THR A 120 14.97 6.03 0.58
N TYR A 121 15.79 6.67 1.42
CA TYR A 121 15.60 8.07 1.82
C TYR A 121 15.66 9.01 0.61
N LEU A 122 16.61 8.81 -0.31
CA LEU A 122 16.70 9.59 -1.55
C LEU A 122 15.43 9.43 -2.40
N ASN A 123 14.98 8.18 -2.61
CA ASN A 123 13.74 7.92 -3.34
C ASN A 123 12.50 8.47 -2.60
N LEU A 124 12.48 8.46 -1.27
CA LEU A 124 11.39 9.02 -0.46
C LEU A 124 11.22 10.53 -0.72
N ILE A 125 12.32 11.28 -0.76
CA ILE A 125 12.26 12.72 -1.06
C ILE A 125 11.57 12.95 -2.41
N VAL A 126 11.97 12.20 -3.44
CA VAL A 126 11.39 12.33 -4.78
C VAL A 126 9.94 11.84 -4.82
N LEU A 127 9.62 10.78 -4.08
CA LEU A 127 8.25 10.26 -3.96
C LEU A 127 7.30 11.30 -3.37
N LEU A 128 7.70 12.01 -2.31
CA LEU A 128 6.92 13.08 -1.71
C LEU A 128 6.76 14.28 -2.66
N LEU A 129 7.78 14.58 -3.47
CA LEU A 129 7.67 15.61 -4.49
C LEU A 129 6.80 15.17 -5.67
N ALA A 130 6.84 13.90 -6.05
CA ALA A 130 6.00 13.33 -7.10
C ALA A 130 4.52 13.44 -6.76
N SER A 131 4.14 13.29 -5.48
CA SER A 131 2.74 13.50 -5.07
C SER A 131 2.28 14.94 -5.22
N ARG A 132 3.17 15.91 -4.95
CA ARG A 132 2.88 17.34 -5.18
C ARG A 132 2.83 17.67 -6.66
N GLN A 133 3.72 17.04 -7.45
CA GLN A 133 3.85 17.28 -8.88
C GLN A 133 2.72 16.68 -9.70
N ALA A 134 2.12 15.57 -9.25
CA ALA A 134 0.99 14.92 -9.91
C ALA A 134 -0.14 15.93 -10.22
N TYR A 135 -0.73 15.77 -11.40
CA TYR A 135 -1.82 16.59 -11.91
C TYR A 135 -2.74 15.72 -12.76
N ASP A 136 -4.03 16.08 -12.81
CA ASP A 136 -5.03 15.43 -13.65
C ASP A 136 -5.08 16.08 -15.06
N ALA A 137 -6.03 15.69 -15.90
CA ALA A 137 -6.18 16.24 -17.25
C ALA A 137 -6.46 17.75 -17.32
N TYR A 138 -6.93 18.38 -16.23
CA TYR A 138 -7.28 19.80 -16.16
C TYR A 138 -6.33 20.61 -15.25
N GLY A 139 -5.50 19.93 -14.47
CA GLY A 139 -4.53 20.48 -13.56
C GLY A 139 -3.23 20.90 -14.24
N ASN A 140 -2.47 21.74 -13.53
CA ASN A 140 -1.22 22.30 -14.04
C ASN A 140 0.01 21.56 -13.47
N PRO A 141 1.02 21.27 -14.30
CA PRO A 141 2.25 20.64 -13.85
C PRO A 141 3.09 21.59 -12.99
N ASP A 142 3.72 21.06 -11.94
CA ASP A 142 4.63 21.81 -11.05
C ASP A 142 6.04 21.95 -11.67
N ILE A 143 6.13 22.71 -12.77
CA ILE A 143 7.38 22.90 -13.52
C ILE A 143 8.46 23.57 -12.65
N VAL A 144 8.09 24.57 -11.85
CA VAL A 144 9.04 25.30 -10.99
C VAL A 144 9.61 24.39 -9.91
N GLY A 145 8.80 23.52 -9.30
CA GLY A 145 9.27 22.52 -8.33
C GLY A 145 10.23 21.52 -8.96
N VAL A 146 9.91 20.98 -10.15
CA VAL A 146 10.79 20.07 -10.90
C VAL A 146 12.13 20.73 -11.23
N MET A 147 12.10 21.96 -11.74
CA MET A 147 13.32 22.70 -12.06
C MET A 147 14.16 23.02 -10.83
N THR A 148 13.51 23.41 -9.72
CA THR A 148 14.19 23.66 -8.44
C THR A 148 14.93 22.42 -7.98
N LEU A 149 14.28 21.25 -7.95
CA LEU A 149 14.91 19.98 -7.57
C LEU A 149 16.07 19.63 -8.52
N GLY A 150 15.87 19.79 -9.84
CA GLY A 150 16.89 19.54 -10.85
C GLY A 150 18.15 20.39 -10.64
N ILE A 151 18.00 21.66 -10.26
CA ILE A 151 19.12 22.55 -9.93
C ILE A 151 19.89 22.02 -8.72
N PHE A 152 19.20 21.63 -7.63
CA PHE A 152 19.87 21.07 -6.44
C PHE A 152 20.63 19.78 -6.76
N ILE A 153 20.04 18.87 -7.55
CA ILE A 153 20.71 17.64 -7.99
C ILE A 153 21.95 17.95 -8.83
N ALA A 154 21.84 18.86 -9.80
CA ALA A 154 22.98 19.27 -10.64
C ALA A 154 24.10 19.90 -9.80
N LEU A 155 23.76 20.78 -8.85
CA LEU A 155 24.71 21.39 -7.92
C LEU A 155 25.41 20.34 -7.05
N ALA A 156 24.70 19.32 -6.57
CA ALA A 156 25.31 18.21 -5.83
C ALA A 156 26.39 17.49 -6.65
N PHE A 157 26.10 17.15 -7.90
CA PHE A 157 27.09 16.51 -8.79
C PHE A 157 28.27 17.41 -9.13
N ILE A 158 28.02 18.71 -9.39
CA ILE A 158 29.09 19.69 -9.62
C ILE A 158 29.98 19.79 -8.38
N CYS A 159 29.41 20.00 -7.20
CA CYS A 159 30.15 20.09 -5.94
C CYS A 159 30.95 18.81 -5.65
N ALA A 160 30.38 17.63 -5.91
CA ALA A 160 31.09 16.36 -5.76
C ALA A 160 32.25 16.22 -6.77
N GLY A 161 32.06 16.65 -8.02
CA GLY A 161 33.09 16.69 -9.04
C GLY A 161 34.23 17.65 -8.67
N LEU A 162 33.91 18.85 -8.19
CA LEU A 162 34.89 19.82 -7.70
C LEU A 162 35.63 19.29 -6.47
N ALA A 163 34.93 18.62 -5.54
CA ALA A 163 35.57 18.01 -4.38
C ALA A 163 36.52 16.88 -4.77
N ASN A 164 36.19 16.11 -5.80
CA ASN A 164 37.08 15.11 -6.39
C ASN A 164 38.30 15.77 -7.05
N TYR A 165 38.10 16.81 -7.85
CA TYR A 165 39.17 17.50 -8.57
C TYR A 165 40.16 18.22 -7.63
N PHE A 166 39.66 19.06 -6.72
CA PHE A 166 40.50 19.90 -5.85
C PHE A 166 41.04 19.17 -4.62
N PHE A 167 40.22 18.35 -3.96
CA PHE A 167 40.58 17.72 -2.69
C PHE A 167 40.94 16.23 -2.83
N GLN A 168 40.94 15.69 -4.06
CA GLN A 168 41.25 14.28 -4.35
C GLN A 168 40.40 13.31 -3.52
N LYS A 169 39.18 13.73 -3.16
CA LYS A 169 38.23 12.91 -2.41
C LYS A 169 37.55 11.90 -3.35
N PRO A 170 37.20 10.69 -2.86
CA PRO A 170 36.53 9.69 -3.71
C PRO A 170 35.16 10.19 -4.16
N PHE A 171 34.94 10.25 -5.48
CA PHE A 171 33.74 10.86 -6.06
C PHE A 171 32.43 10.23 -5.58
N VAL A 172 32.26 8.91 -5.69
CA VAL A 172 30.98 8.21 -5.46
C VAL A 172 30.37 8.47 -4.06
N PRO A 173 31.08 8.24 -2.94
CA PRO A 173 30.49 8.47 -1.61
C PRO A 173 30.25 9.95 -1.31
N TRP A 174 31.06 10.85 -1.85
CA TRP A 174 30.84 12.30 -1.72
C TRP A 174 29.66 12.77 -2.57
N ALA A 175 29.49 12.24 -3.77
CA ALA A 175 28.33 12.48 -4.61
C ALA A 175 27.05 12.03 -3.91
N MET A 176 27.05 10.82 -3.31
CA MET A 176 25.90 10.34 -2.55
C MET A 176 25.58 11.21 -1.32
N GLY A 177 26.59 11.60 -0.54
CA GLY A 177 26.38 12.49 0.60
C GLY A 177 25.88 13.88 0.20
N MET A 178 26.46 14.48 -0.85
CA MET A 178 26.03 15.78 -1.38
C MET A 178 24.64 15.72 -1.98
N LEU A 179 24.30 14.64 -2.68
CA LEU A 179 22.98 14.41 -3.25
C LEU A 179 21.92 14.31 -2.15
N ALA A 180 22.18 13.57 -1.07
CA ALA A 180 21.27 13.50 0.07
C ALA A 180 21.01 14.90 0.66
N VAL A 181 22.06 15.67 0.95
CA VAL A 181 21.92 17.03 1.50
C VAL A 181 21.18 17.95 0.51
N ALA A 182 21.58 17.95 -0.76
CA ALA A 182 20.99 18.84 -1.77
C ALA A 182 19.53 18.51 -2.05
N MET A 183 19.15 17.23 -2.11
CA MET A 183 17.76 16.83 -2.29
C MET A 183 16.92 17.19 -1.07
N THR A 184 17.43 17.06 0.15
CA THR A 184 16.72 17.53 1.35
C THR A 184 16.51 19.04 1.33
N LEU A 185 17.55 19.81 0.98
CA LEU A 185 17.44 21.28 0.87
C LEU A 185 16.49 21.68 -0.27
N GLY A 186 16.54 20.97 -1.40
CA GLY A 186 15.62 21.16 -2.52
C GLY A 186 14.18 20.89 -2.11
N PHE A 187 13.93 19.77 -1.42
CA PHE A 187 12.61 19.45 -0.87
C PHE A 187 12.09 20.56 0.06
N LEU A 188 12.89 20.99 1.03
CA LEU A 188 12.50 22.05 1.96
C LEU A 188 12.22 23.37 1.24
N THR A 189 13.03 23.70 0.22
CA THR A 189 12.82 24.89 -0.63
C THR A 189 11.49 24.78 -1.36
N ILE A 190 11.19 23.63 -1.94
CA ILE A 190 9.95 23.37 -2.67
C ILE A 190 8.73 23.42 -1.74
N CYS A 191 8.84 22.93 -0.50
CA CYS A 191 7.78 23.04 0.51
C CYS A 191 7.44 24.49 0.89
N THR A 192 8.35 25.44 0.64
CA THR A 192 8.10 26.88 0.84
C THR A 192 7.56 27.58 -0.41
N GLN A 193 7.33 26.86 -1.51
CA GLN A 193 6.76 27.38 -2.74
C GLN A 193 5.27 27.00 -2.86
N ASP A 194 4.43 27.95 -3.23
CA ASP A 194 3.03 27.71 -3.59
C ASP A 194 2.93 27.21 -5.03
N LYS A 195 2.36 26.01 -5.23
CA LYS A 195 2.24 25.36 -6.56
C LYS A 195 1.44 26.22 -7.55
N LYS A 196 0.34 26.84 -7.13
CA LYS A 196 -0.53 27.63 -8.01
C LYS A 196 0.15 28.92 -8.44
N ARG A 197 0.76 29.64 -7.50
CA ARG A 197 1.46 30.90 -7.80
C ARG A 197 2.72 30.65 -8.64
N ALA A 198 3.40 29.53 -8.40
CA ALA A 198 4.55 29.12 -9.20
C ALA A 198 4.17 28.81 -10.66
N TRP A 199 2.99 28.26 -10.92
CA TRP A 199 2.48 28.09 -12.28
C TRP A 199 2.31 29.43 -13.01
N TRP A 200 1.73 30.44 -12.35
CA TRP A 200 1.52 31.76 -12.95
C TRP A 200 2.80 32.55 -13.24
N LEU A 201 3.94 32.14 -12.67
CA LEU A 201 5.25 32.66 -13.04
C LEU A 201 5.67 32.17 -14.43
N VAL A 202 5.23 30.96 -14.81
CA VAL A 202 5.62 30.28 -16.05
C VAL A 202 4.60 30.52 -17.16
N ASP A 203 3.31 30.47 -16.83
CA ASP A 203 2.22 30.67 -17.78
C ASP A 203 1.21 31.70 -17.25
N SER A 204 1.07 32.80 -17.98
CA SER A 204 0.17 33.92 -17.64
C SER A 204 -1.15 33.90 -18.43
N GLY A 205 -1.57 32.72 -18.92
CA GLY A 205 -2.64 32.56 -19.92
C GLY A 205 -3.97 33.25 -19.60
N ALA A 206 -4.39 33.31 -18.33
CA ALA A 206 -5.65 33.93 -17.92
C ALA A 206 -5.56 35.45 -17.64
N GLY A 207 -4.45 36.10 -17.98
CA GLY A 207 -4.18 37.49 -17.58
C GLY A 207 -3.72 37.65 -16.12
N ILE A 208 -3.62 36.53 -15.39
CA ILE A 208 -3.07 36.45 -14.05
C ILE A 208 -1.54 36.37 -14.15
N SER A 209 -0.82 37.15 -13.35
CA SER A 209 0.64 37.10 -13.31
C SER A 209 1.18 37.14 -11.87
N ALA A 210 2.19 36.31 -11.60
CA ALA A 210 2.90 36.29 -10.33
C ALA A 210 4.37 36.67 -10.55
N LYS A 211 4.94 37.43 -9.62
CA LYS A 211 6.39 37.67 -9.58
C LYS A 211 7.09 36.52 -8.85
N PHE A 212 8.40 36.39 -9.06
CA PHE A 212 9.22 35.44 -8.30
C PHE A 212 9.15 35.65 -6.78
N SER A 213 8.89 36.88 -6.30
CA SER A 213 8.65 37.13 -4.88
C SER A 213 7.37 36.47 -4.38
N ASP A 214 6.37 36.28 -5.23
CA ASP A 214 5.02 35.92 -4.84
C ASP A 214 4.82 34.40 -4.70
N ILE A 215 5.76 33.61 -5.24
CA ILE A 215 5.72 32.14 -5.15
C ILE A 215 6.00 31.62 -3.75
N TRP A 216 6.65 32.43 -2.91
CA TRP A 216 7.08 32.00 -1.58
C TRP A 216 5.95 32.15 -0.57
N VAL A 217 5.77 31.17 0.31
CA VAL A 217 4.71 31.15 1.31
C VAL A 217 4.87 32.27 2.35
N PHE A 218 6.10 32.70 2.62
CA PHE A 218 6.42 33.72 3.63
C PHE A 218 6.39 35.17 3.10
N THR A 219 5.95 35.40 1.86
CA THR A 219 5.87 36.76 1.28
C THR A 219 4.44 37.26 1.22
N ASP A 220 4.26 38.57 1.42
CA ASP A 220 2.93 39.19 1.47
C ASP A 220 2.23 39.27 0.10
N GLY A 221 2.99 39.29 -1.00
CA GLY A 221 2.43 39.41 -2.36
C GLY A 221 1.96 38.06 -2.91
N ALA A 222 0.75 37.98 -3.47
CA ALA A 222 0.18 36.75 -4.05
C ALA A 222 -0.09 36.83 -5.56
N GLY A 223 0.50 37.80 -6.27
CA GLY A 223 0.26 38.04 -7.69
C GLY A 223 -0.91 38.99 -7.96
N ILE A 224 -1.13 39.24 -9.25
CA ILE A 224 -2.09 40.21 -9.77
C ILE A 224 -3.06 39.48 -10.70
N ASP A 225 -4.36 39.72 -10.51
CA ASP A 225 -5.43 39.16 -11.34
C ASP A 225 -5.55 39.88 -12.70
N ALA A 226 -6.36 39.36 -13.62
CA ALA A 226 -6.59 39.92 -14.96
C ALA A 226 -7.05 41.39 -14.95
N ASP A 227 -7.76 41.81 -13.90
CA ASP A 227 -8.21 43.18 -13.67
C ASP A 227 -7.14 44.12 -13.06
N GLY A 228 -5.91 43.63 -12.86
CA GLY A 228 -4.84 44.41 -12.24
C GLY A 228 -4.94 44.52 -10.71
N LYS A 229 -5.85 43.77 -10.07
CA LYS A 229 -6.03 43.78 -8.61
C LYS A 229 -5.08 42.77 -7.93
N PRO A 230 -4.46 43.11 -6.78
CA PRO A 230 -3.69 42.17 -6.00
C PRO A 230 -4.59 41.04 -5.48
N ILE A 231 -4.15 39.80 -5.63
CA ILE A 231 -4.89 38.63 -5.12
C ILE A 231 -4.64 38.53 -3.59
N PRO A 232 -5.65 38.18 -2.76
CA PRO A 232 -5.48 38.08 -1.32
C PRO A 232 -4.43 37.04 -0.90
N THR A 233 -3.57 37.41 0.05
CA THR A 233 -2.52 36.53 0.61
C THR A 233 -3.10 35.33 1.37
N ALA A 234 -4.33 35.44 1.88
CA ALA A 234 -5.01 34.37 2.62
C ALA A 234 -5.29 33.12 1.75
N GLU A 235 -5.25 33.24 0.43
CA GLU A 235 -5.44 32.13 -0.51
C GLU A 235 -4.13 31.38 -0.83
N LYS A 236 -2.99 31.78 -0.24
CA LYS A 236 -1.72 31.06 -0.43
C LYS A 236 -1.74 29.75 0.35
N ALA A 237 -1.17 28.72 -0.27
CA ALA A 237 -0.89 27.46 0.41
C ALA A 237 0.13 27.68 1.55
N GLY A 238 -0.01 26.92 2.63
CA GLY A 238 0.95 26.86 3.73
C GLY A 238 2.19 26.03 3.39
N PHE A 239 3.10 25.91 4.37
CA PHE A 239 4.30 25.10 4.22
C PHE A 239 3.94 23.62 4.06
N ALA A 240 4.34 23.03 2.94
CA ALA A 240 4.14 21.62 2.62
C ALA A 240 2.67 21.13 2.60
N ASP A 241 1.70 22.03 2.37
CA ASP A 241 0.27 21.68 2.30
C ASP A 241 -0.05 20.75 1.12
N ASP A 242 0.67 20.91 -0.01
CA ASP A 242 0.47 20.12 -1.23
C ASP A 242 1.20 18.76 -1.22
N VAL A 243 1.87 18.38 -0.12
CA VAL A 243 2.66 17.15 -0.02
C VAL A 243 1.89 16.06 0.72
N ASP A 244 1.82 14.87 0.12
CA ASP A 244 1.14 13.74 0.74
C ASP A 244 2.09 12.95 1.66
N TRP A 245 2.05 13.30 2.96
CA TRP A 245 2.89 12.71 3.99
C TRP A 245 2.62 11.22 4.27
N SER A 246 1.47 10.72 3.87
CA SER A 246 1.11 9.30 4.02
C SER A 246 2.05 8.37 3.25
N LEU A 247 2.64 8.85 2.14
CA LEU A 247 3.62 8.13 1.33
C LEU A 247 4.91 7.83 2.10
N ALA A 248 5.23 8.64 3.12
CA ALA A 248 6.38 8.36 3.98
C ALA A 248 6.20 7.05 4.76
N LEU A 249 4.98 6.73 5.19
CA LEU A 249 4.69 5.47 5.87
C LEU A 249 4.81 4.27 4.92
N LEU A 250 4.34 4.41 3.66
CA LEU A 250 4.53 3.38 2.63
C LEU A 250 5.99 3.15 2.29
N ALA A 251 6.78 4.22 2.20
CA ALA A 251 8.23 4.14 2.00
C ALA A 251 8.93 3.36 3.13
N ILE A 252 8.48 3.53 4.38
CA ILE A 252 9.00 2.75 5.53
C ILE A 252 8.63 1.27 5.40
N LEU A 253 7.40 0.94 4.97
CA LEU A 253 7.00 -0.45 4.71
C LEU A 253 7.85 -1.09 3.60
N ILE A 254 8.10 -0.36 2.50
CA ILE A 254 9.02 -0.79 1.45
C ILE A 254 10.41 -1.04 2.04
N LEU A 255 10.94 -0.10 2.84
CA LEU A 255 12.25 -0.27 3.49
C LEU A 255 12.31 -1.52 4.37
N MET A 256 11.25 -1.81 5.13
CA MET A 256 11.11 -3.03 5.92
C MET A 256 11.18 -4.30 5.06
N ALA A 257 10.52 -4.31 3.90
CA ALA A 257 10.64 -5.41 2.93
C ALA A 257 12.08 -5.61 2.45
N LEU A 258 12.77 -4.50 2.14
CA LEU A 258 14.16 -4.53 1.69
C LEU A 258 15.11 -5.08 2.77
N TRP A 259 14.84 -4.81 4.05
CA TRP A 259 15.61 -5.37 5.17
C TRP A 259 15.47 -6.89 5.29
N VAL A 260 14.26 -7.43 5.06
CA VAL A 260 14.03 -8.88 5.02
C VAL A 260 14.79 -9.50 3.85
N LEU A 261 14.67 -8.91 2.65
CA LEU A 261 15.36 -9.42 1.47
C LEU A 261 16.89 -9.36 1.63
N ALA A 262 17.43 -8.29 2.22
CA ALA A 262 18.84 -8.19 2.54
C ALA A 262 19.31 -9.29 3.51
N ALA A 263 18.49 -9.68 4.49
CA ALA A 263 18.83 -10.75 5.43
C ALA A 263 18.89 -12.11 4.72
N ILE A 264 17.93 -12.39 3.84
CA ILE A 264 17.90 -13.59 3.00
C ILE A 264 19.12 -13.62 2.06
N ALA A 265 19.44 -12.50 1.42
CA ALA A 265 20.58 -12.40 0.53
C ALA A 265 21.92 -12.60 1.27
N VAL A 266 22.07 -12.03 2.47
CA VAL A 266 23.22 -12.29 3.36
C VAL A 266 23.30 -13.77 3.69
N MET A 267 22.19 -14.39 4.12
CA MET A 267 22.12 -15.82 4.40
C MET A 267 22.60 -16.68 3.23
N CYS A 268 22.09 -16.45 2.01
CA CYS A 268 22.52 -17.19 0.82
C CYS A 268 24.01 -16.97 0.50
N SER A 269 24.51 -15.74 0.66
CA SER A 269 25.90 -15.38 0.33
C SER A 269 26.96 -15.95 1.26
N THR A 270 26.57 -16.53 2.40
CA THR A 270 27.51 -17.25 3.30
C THR A 270 28.10 -18.51 2.65
N ARG A 271 27.34 -19.17 1.77
CA ARG A 271 27.75 -20.43 1.10
C ARG A 271 27.88 -20.31 -0.40
N LEU A 272 27.00 -19.53 -1.01
CA LEU A 272 26.85 -19.50 -2.45
C LEU A 272 27.69 -18.37 -3.07
N GLY A 273 28.10 -18.59 -4.31
CA GLY A 273 28.69 -17.54 -5.14
C GLY A 273 27.66 -16.46 -5.49
N TRP A 274 28.14 -15.33 -5.99
CA TRP A 274 27.28 -14.18 -6.32
C TRP A 274 26.16 -14.48 -7.34
N MET A 275 26.37 -15.39 -8.30
CA MET A 275 25.36 -15.70 -9.33
C MET A 275 24.20 -16.55 -8.76
N PRO A 276 24.45 -17.67 -8.06
CA PRO A 276 23.36 -18.42 -7.40
C PRO A 276 22.60 -17.62 -6.34
N THR A 277 23.26 -16.72 -5.59
CA THR A 277 22.56 -15.88 -4.59
C THR A 277 21.52 -14.98 -5.25
N MET A 278 21.88 -14.34 -6.37
CA MET A 278 20.96 -13.50 -7.14
C MET A 278 19.77 -14.30 -7.66
N MET A 279 20.01 -15.52 -8.20
CA MET A 279 18.94 -16.39 -8.70
C MET A 279 17.96 -16.82 -7.59
N ILE A 280 18.48 -17.19 -6.42
CA ILE A 280 17.64 -17.59 -5.28
C ILE A 280 16.84 -16.40 -4.76
N CYS A 281 17.45 -15.23 -4.61
CA CYS A 281 16.74 -14.04 -4.16
C CYS A 281 15.65 -13.61 -5.14
N ALA A 282 15.90 -13.69 -6.44
CA ALA A 282 14.88 -13.44 -7.46
C ALA A 282 13.75 -14.47 -7.40
N GLY A 283 14.07 -15.76 -7.21
CA GLY A 283 13.07 -16.82 -7.05
C GLY A 283 12.20 -16.63 -5.80
N VAL A 284 12.82 -16.38 -4.64
CA VAL A 284 12.12 -16.07 -3.38
C VAL A 284 11.28 -14.82 -3.52
N PHE A 285 11.74 -13.83 -4.27
CA PHE A 285 10.97 -12.65 -4.56
C PHE A 285 9.69 -12.96 -5.35
N ILE A 286 9.81 -13.67 -6.47
CA ILE A 286 8.67 -14.03 -7.33
C ILE A 286 7.68 -14.93 -6.57
N ILE A 287 8.17 -15.92 -5.84
CA ILE A 287 7.33 -16.81 -5.02
C ILE A 287 6.63 -16.02 -3.93
N GLY A 288 7.32 -15.06 -3.29
CA GLY A 288 6.73 -14.20 -2.28
C GLY A 288 5.64 -13.26 -2.81
N LEU A 289 5.77 -12.77 -4.06
CA LEU A 289 4.71 -11.99 -4.71
C LEU A 289 3.46 -12.83 -4.96
N MET A 290 3.63 -14.12 -5.18
CA MET A 290 2.54 -15.07 -5.44
C MET A 290 2.11 -15.88 -4.22
N SER A 291 2.65 -15.60 -3.03
CA SER A 291 2.44 -16.43 -1.82
C SER A 291 0.97 -16.57 -1.46
N ASP A 292 0.21 -15.46 -1.49
CA ASP A 292 -1.22 -15.47 -1.19
C ASP A 292 -2.03 -16.30 -2.18
N TYR A 293 -1.67 -16.25 -3.46
CA TYR A 293 -2.32 -17.02 -4.51
C TYR A 293 -1.96 -18.52 -4.42
N LEU A 294 -0.69 -18.84 -4.21
CA LEU A 294 -0.19 -20.22 -4.22
C LEU A 294 -0.52 -20.97 -2.93
N LEU A 295 -0.46 -20.29 -1.78
CA LEU A 295 -0.49 -20.92 -0.46
C LEU A 295 -1.62 -20.38 0.42
N GLY A 296 -2.20 -19.21 0.13
CA GLY A 296 -3.22 -18.58 0.98
C GLY A 296 -4.49 -19.42 1.11
N GLU A 297 -5.07 -19.84 -0.02
CA GLU A 297 -6.26 -20.71 -0.03
C GLU A 297 -5.98 -22.07 0.62
N SER A 298 -4.83 -22.68 0.33
CA SER A 298 -4.42 -23.95 0.94
C SER A 298 -4.13 -23.86 2.44
N ALA A 299 -3.65 -22.71 2.92
CA ALA A 299 -3.28 -22.48 4.32
C ALA A 299 -4.48 -22.09 5.19
N GLN A 300 -5.35 -21.21 4.69
CA GLN A 300 -6.58 -20.84 5.42
C GLN A 300 -7.59 -21.99 5.36
N GLY A 301 -7.66 -22.68 4.21
CA GLY A 301 -8.76 -23.57 3.89
C GLY A 301 -10.05 -22.79 3.65
N GLY A 302 -11.03 -23.48 3.09
CA GLY A 302 -12.24 -22.84 2.60
C GLY A 302 -12.37 -22.93 1.09
N GLY A 303 -13.39 -22.29 0.54
CA GLY A 303 -13.61 -22.17 -0.89
C GLY A 303 -14.43 -20.94 -1.23
N LEU A 304 -14.18 -20.36 -2.40
CA LEU A 304 -14.89 -19.16 -2.86
C LEU A 304 -16.17 -19.54 -3.61
N LEU A 305 -17.34 -19.15 -3.12
CA LEU A 305 -18.65 -19.32 -3.78
C LEU A 305 -19.00 -18.08 -4.62
N ARG A 306 -19.23 -18.27 -5.91
CA ARG A 306 -19.52 -17.24 -6.92
C ARG A 306 -20.99 -17.27 -7.38
N PRO A 307 -21.45 -16.22 -8.08
CA PRO A 307 -22.78 -16.22 -8.69
C PRO A 307 -23.00 -17.44 -9.60
N GLY A 308 -24.14 -18.12 -9.42
CA GLY A 308 -24.50 -19.33 -10.16
C GLY A 308 -23.91 -20.65 -9.60
N GLU A 309 -23.09 -20.60 -8.56
CA GLU A 309 -22.59 -21.80 -7.89
C GLU A 309 -23.46 -22.20 -6.68
N TYR A 310 -23.37 -23.45 -6.27
CA TYR A 310 -24.06 -23.99 -5.08
C TYR A 310 -23.12 -24.86 -4.25
N MET A 311 -23.49 -25.05 -2.99
CA MET A 311 -22.79 -25.92 -2.05
C MET A 311 -23.67 -27.09 -1.65
N THR A 312 -23.06 -28.24 -1.46
CA THR A 312 -23.71 -29.43 -0.92
C THR A 312 -23.09 -29.77 0.43
N TRP A 313 -23.91 -29.75 1.47
CA TRP A 313 -23.49 -30.06 2.84
C TRP A 313 -24.07 -31.39 3.31
N ASN A 314 -23.23 -32.21 3.94
CA ASN A 314 -23.63 -33.47 4.54
C ASN A 314 -23.63 -33.36 6.07
N PRO A 315 -24.78 -33.58 6.75
CA PRO A 315 -24.87 -33.52 8.20
C PRO A 315 -23.97 -34.55 8.89
N PRO A 316 -23.24 -34.18 9.97
CA PRO A 316 -22.41 -35.11 10.71
C PRO A 316 -23.28 -36.18 11.37
N GLY A 317 -23.03 -37.45 11.04
CA GLY A 317 -23.76 -38.60 11.61
C GLY A 317 -25.22 -38.72 11.16
N ASN A 318 -25.69 -37.90 10.22
CA ASN A 318 -27.05 -37.91 9.67
C ASN A 318 -28.18 -37.81 10.72
N GLN A 319 -27.92 -37.10 11.83
CA GLN A 319 -28.89 -36.94 12.92
C GLN A 319 -29.67 -35.62 12.78
N PRO A 320 -30.96 -35.58 13.12
CA PRO A 320 -31.73 -34.34 13.13
C PRO A 320 -31.22 -33.40 14.21
N GLY A 321 -31.05 -32.13 13.88
CA GLY A 321 -30.54 -31.12 14.81
C GLY A 321 -30.25 -29.80 14.10
N LYS A 322 -29.88 -28.80 14.90
CA LYS A 322 -29.34 -27.53 14.41
C LYS A 322 -27.83 -27.61 14.38
N TYR A 323 -27.24 -27.40 13.21
CA TYR A 323 -25.80 -27.48 13.03
C TYR A 323 -25.27 -26.16 12.49
N SER A 324 -24.18 -25.67 13.09
CA SER A 324 -23.37 -24.63 12.49
C SER A 324 -22.51 -25.26 11.39
N VAL A 325 -22.75 -24.87 10.15
CA VAL A 325 -22.21 -25.52 8.94
C VAL A 325 -20.92 -24.85 8.50
N CYS A 326 -20.98 -23.55 8.25
CA CYS A 326 -19.85 -22.77 7.76
C CYS A 326 -19.91 -21.32 8.20
N ARG A 327 -18.76 -20.64 8.09
CA ARG A 327 -18.67 -19.18 8.12
C ARG A 327 -18.57 -18.66 6.70
N LEU A 328 -19.35 -17.64 6.40
CA LEU A 328 -19.36 -16.94 5.13
C LEU A 328 -18.71 -15.58 5.31
N GLN A 329 -17.67 -15.30 4.54
CA GLN A 329 -17.04 -13.99 4.49
C GLN A 329 -17.26 -13.38 3.11
N VAL A 330 -17.72 -12.14 3.04
CA VAL A 330 -17.96 -11.47 1.75
C VAL A 330 -16.63 -11.16 1.08
N ARG A 331 -16.55 -11.33 -0.25
CA ARG A 331 -15.38 -11.07 -1.09
C ARG A 331 -15.82 -10.39 -2.39
N GLY A 332 -14.85 -9.78 -3.09
CA GLY A 332 -15.07 -9.07 -4.35
C GLY A 332 -15.38 -7.57 -4.17
N VAL A 333 -15.93 -7.19 -3.02
CA VAL A 333 -16.22 -5.80 -2.67
C VAL A 333 -15.47 -5.43 -1.36
N PRO A 334 -14.38 -4.66 -1.42
CA PRO A 334 -13.53 -4.37 -0.26
C PRO A 334 -14.27 -3.75 0.93
N ARG A 335 -15.25 -2.87 0.69
CA ARG A 335 -16.14 -2.29 1.73
C ARG A 335 -16.84 -3.33 2.61
N LEU A 336 -17.08 -4.51 2.05
CA LEU A 336 -17.87 -5.58 2.67
C LEU A 336 -16.99 -6.73 3.17
N ALA A 337 -15.67 -6.71 2.92
CA ALA A 337 -14.79 -7.84 3.15
C ALA A 337 -14.59 -8.23 4.63
N ASP A 338 -14.76 -7.28 5.55
CA ASP A 338 -14.69 -7.51 6.99
C ASP A 338 -15.93 -8.23 7.60
N ILE A 339 -16.98 -8.49 6.82
CA ILE A 339 -18.21 -9.11 7.33
C ILE A 339 -18.09 -10.63 7.32
N ASN A 340 -18.38 -11.22 8.47
CA ASN A 340 -18.47 -12.67 8.64
C ASN A 340 -19.89 -13.01 9.11
N TYR A 341 -20.55 -13.90 8.38
CA TYR A 341 -21.84 -14.49 8.72
C TYR A 341 -21.66 -15.93 9.15
N ARG A 342 -22.43 -16.38 10.14
CA ARG A 342 -22.50 -17.80 10.51
C ARG A 342 -23.71 -18.42 9.84
N LEU A 343 -23.52 -19.56 9.19
CA LEU A 343 -24.59 -20.32 8.58
C LEU A 343 -24.97 -21.52 9.47
N GLU A 344 -26.18 -21.48 9.99
CA GLU A 344 -26.81 -22.60 10.70
C GLU A 344 -27.89 -23.25 9.84
N ILE A 345 -27.91 -24.58 9.83
CA ILE A 345 -28.93 -25.35 9.13
C ILE A 345 -29.72 -26.16 10.14
N ASP A 346 -31.05 -25.98 10.11
CA ASP A 346 -32.01 -26.74 10.90
C ASP A 346 -32.52 -27.92 10.07
N VAL A 347 -32.04 -29.13 10.43
CA VAL A 347 -32.38 -30.40 9.75
C VAL A 347 -33.45 -31.17 10.54
N THR A 348 -34.13 -30.53 11.50
CA THR A 348 -35.20 -31.17 12.28
C THR A 348 -36.45 -31.47 11.44
N GLY A 349 -36.57 -30.89 10.25
CA GLY A 349 -37.74 -31.02 9.36
C GLY A 349 -38.98 -30.29 9.85
N ALA A 350 -38.90 -29.56 10.98
CA ALA A 350 -40.03 -28.84 11.56
C ALA A 350 -40.44 -27.60 10.73
N ASN A 351 -39.46 -26.90 10.15
CA ASN A 351 -39.66 -25.73 9.28
C ASN A 351 -38.70 -25.79 8.07
N PRO A 352 -39.00 -26.58 7.02
CA PRO A 352 -38.10 -26.79 5.90
C PRO A 352 -37.89 -25.55 5.01
N GLU A 353 -38.84 -24.61 5.00
CA GLU A 353 -38.75 -23.36 4.23
C GLU A 353 -38.15 -22.18 5.03
N LEU A 354 -37.64 -22.45 6.24
CA LEU A 354 -37.10 -21.39 7.09
C LEU A 354 -35.94 -20.66 6.39
N ASN A 355 -36.10 -19.35 6.22
CA ASN A 355 -35.10 -18.44 5.64
C ASN A 355 -35.03 -17.24 6.58
N ALA A 356 -34.21 -17.32 7.62
CA ALA A 356 -34.11 -16.27 8.62
C ALA A 356 -32.70 -15.69 8.67
N PHE A 357 -32.61 -14.37 8.59
CA PHE A 357 -31.37 -13.64 8.86
C PHE A 357 -31.54 -12.78 10.11
N LYS A 358 -30.70 -13.02 11.12
CA LYS A 358 -30.63 -12.19 12.32
C LYS A 358 -29.46 -11.22 12.20
N SER A 359 -29.75 -9.97 11.82
CA SER A 359 -28.73 -8.93 11.61
C SER A 359 -27.83 -8.70 12.84
N GLN A 360 -28.39 -8.66 14.05
CA GLN A 360 -27.62 -8.42 15.30
C GLN A 360 -26.57 -9.51 15.59
N GLU A 361 -26.87 -10.77 15.28
CA GLU A 361 -25.99 -11.93 15.53
C GLU A 361 -25.17 -12.32 14.29
N ARG A 362 -25.44 -11.70 13.14
CA ARG A 362 -24.93 -12.09 11.80
C ARG A 362 -25.14 -13.58 11.54
N LEU A 363 -26.31 -14.07 11.93
CA LEU A 363 -26.67 -15.48 11.87
C LEU A 363 -27.69 -15.71 10.77
N ILE A 364 -27.34 -16.59 9.83
CA ILE A 364 -28.24 -17.08 8.79
C ILE A 364 -28.73 -18.45 9.24
N THR A 365 -30.04 -18.61 9.34
CA THR A 365 -30.67 -19.89 9.67
C THR A 365 -31.48 -20.37 8.46
N LEU A 366 -31.06 -21.50 7.89
CA LEU A 366 -31.77 -22.15 6.80
C LEU A 366 -32.45 -23.43 7.31
N GLY A 367 -33.73 -23.57 6.99
CA GLY A 367 -34.46 -24.81 7.13
C GLY A 367 -34.09 -25.76 6.01
N SER A 368 -34.06 -27.05 6.33
CA SER A 368 -33.95 -28.11 5.34
C SER A 368 -34.85 -29.29 5.70
N VAL A 369 -35.31 -29.98 4.67
CA VAL A 369 -35.94 -31.30 4.83
C VAL A 369 -34.88 -32.27 5.33
N GLN A 370 -35.27 -33.29 6.10
CA GLN A 370 -34.33 -34.31 6.58
C GLN A 370 -33.79 -35.14 5.41
N THR A 371 -32.69 -34.69 4.81
CA THR A 371 -32.00 -35.34 3.70
C THR A 371 -30.52 -35.54 4.02
N ASN A 372 -29.90 -36.55 3.40
CA ASN A 372 -28.47 -36.85 3.59
C ASN A 372 -27.55 -35.76 2.97
N VAL A 373 -28.10 -34.90 2.12
CA VAL A 373 -27.43 -33.81 1.42
C VAL A 373 -28.35 -32.60 1.45
N VAL A 374 -27.84 -31.47 1.91
CA VAL A 374 -28.52 -30.16 1.88
C VAL A 374 -27.83 -29.29 0.83
N GLN A 375 -28.58 -28.83 -0.16
CA GLN A 375 -28.09 -27.89 -1.17
C GLN A 375 -28.32 -26.45 -0.70
N ILE A 376 -27.29 -25.62 -0.86
CA ILE A 376 -27.28 -24.21 -0.48
C ILE A 376 -26.84 -23.40 -1.69
N ASP A 377 -27.77 -22.69 -2.31
CA ASP A 377 -27.51 -21.90 -3.51
C ASP A 377 -26.97 -20.51 -3.17
N TYR A 378 -26.08 -19.99 -4.02
CA TYR A 378 -25.56 -18.64 -3.88
C TYR A 378 -26.66 -17.58 -3.86
N GLU A 379 -27.64 -17.66 -4.76
CA GLU A 379 -28.70 -16.64 -4.87
C GLU A 379 -29.58 -16.59 -3.62
N ARG A 380 -29.88 -17.75 -3.02
CA ARG A 380 -30.64 -17.82 -1.75
C ARG A 380 -29.89 -17.13 -0.60
N LEU A 381 -28.57 -17.28 -0.55
CA LEU A 381 -27.75 -16.57 0.45
C LEU A 381 -27.68 -15.07 0.14
N LYS A 382 -27.51 -14.70 -1.13
CA LYS A 382 -27.44 -13.30 -1.56
C LYS A 382 -28.72 -12.55 -1.21
N GLU A 383 -29.90 -13.09 -1.54
CA GLU A 383 -31.19 -12.46 -1.24
C GLU A 383 -31.39 -12.16 0.25
N LEU A 384 -30.96 -13.08 1.12
CA LEU A 384 -31.04 -12.90 2.58
C LEU A 384 -30.10 -11.81 3.11
N LEU A 385 -28.97 -11.61 2.44
CA LEU A 385 -27.92 -10.69 2.86
C LEU A 385 -28.02 -9.34 2.14
N ASP A 386 -28.78 -9.23 1.06
CA ASP A 386 -28.79 -8.06 0.17
C ASP A 386 -29.08 -6.75 0.91
N TYR A 387 -30.04 -6.77 1.84
CA TYR A 387 -30.38 -5.60 2.66
C TYR A 387 -29.21 -5.15 3.56
N ASP A 388 -28.62 -6.07 4.32
CA ASP A 388 -27.50 -5.80 5.25
C ASP A 388 -26.24 -5.34 4.50
N LEU A 389 -25.96 -5.98 3.36
CA LEU A 389 -24.86 -5.60 2.48
C LEU A 389 -25.08 -4.20 1.88
N LYS A 390 -26.30 -3.89 1.47
CA LYS A 390 -26.66 -2.59 0.88
C LYS A 390 -26.60 -1.45 1.89
N GLU A 391 -27.17 -1.64 3.07
CA GLU A 391 -27.12 -0.66 4.15
C GLU A 391 -25.67 -0.26 4.44
N ARG A 392 -24.78 -1.26 4.55
CA ARG A 392 -23.36 -1.02 4.82
C ARG A 392 -22.60 -0.45 3.62
N TRP A 393 -22.95 -0.85 2.41
CA TRP A 393 -22.37 -0.34 1.16
C TRP A 393 -22.63 1.17 0.98
N ASN A 394 -23.81 1.65 1.39
CA ASN A 394 -24.24 3.03 1.21
C ASN A 394 -23.68 4.02 2.25
N VAL A 395 -23.18 3.55 3.40
CA VAL A 395 -22.70 4.43 4.50
C VAL A 395 -21.76 5.57 4.05
N PRO A 396 -20.75 5.36 3.18
CA PRO A 396 -19.87 6.46 2.76
C PRO A 396 -20.58 7.46 1.83
N VAL A 397 -21.44 6.97 0.95
CA VAL A 397 -22.25 7.79 0.04
C VAL A 397 -23.21 8.66 0.86
N GLU A 398 -23.86 8.06 1.83
CA GLU A 398 -24.73 8.70 2.81
C GLU A 398 -23.99 9.76 3.64
N ARG A 399 -22.75 9.50 4.06
CA ARG A 399 -21.89 10.52 4.71
C ARG A 399 -21.55 11.69 3.80
N GLU A 400 -21.22 11.44 2.53
CA GLU A 400 -20.98 12.53 1.57
C GLU A 400 -22.25 13.33 1.28
N MET A 401 -23.41 12.68 1.22
CA MET A 401 -24.70 13.36 1.15
C MET A 401 -24.92 14.29 2.35
N ILE A 402 -24.57 13.88 3.57
CA ILE A 402 -24.60 14.76 4.76
C ILE A 402 -23.68 15.98 4.57
N ARG A 403 -22.46 15.76 4.05
CA ARG A 403 -21.48 16.84 3.82
C ARG A 403 -21.98 17.84 2.77
N LEU A 404 -22.49 17.35 1.64
CA LEU A 404 -23.08 18.19 0.59
C LEU A 404 -24.34 18.89 1.08
N GLY A 405 -25.22 18.19 1.79
CA GLY A 405 -26.43 18.75 2.41
C GLY A 405 -26.12 19.94 3.32
N ARG A 406 -25.02 19.88 4.09
CA ARG A 406 -24.52 21.01 4.90
C ARG A 406 -24.03 22.18 4.07
N ARG A 407 -23.29 21.93 2.98
CA ARG A 407 -22.85 23.01 2.07
C ARG A 407 -24.02 23.72 1.41
N LEU A 408 -25.04 22.96 1.04
CA LEU A 408 -26.26 23.49 0.44
C LEU A 408 -27.09 24.29 1.46
N MET A 409 -27.19 23.81 2.70
CA MET A 409 -28.04 24.36 3.77
C MET A 409 -27.30 24.60 5.11
N PRO A 410 -26.30 25.51 5.13
CA PRO A 410 -25.42 25.69 6.30
C PRO A 410 -26.14 26.25 7.53
N GLU A 411 -27.21 27.03 7.34
CA GLU A 411 -27.97 27.64 8.44
C GLU A 411 -28.83 26.62 9.21
N GLN A 412 -29.29 25.56 8.55
CA GLN A 412 -30.22 24.58 9.12
C GLN A 412 -29.48 23.39 9.74
N PHE A 413 -28.36 22.99 9.15
CA PHE A 413 -27.56 21.85 9.60
C PHE A 413 -26.17 22.31 10.06
N THR A 414 -26.11 22.84 11.28
CA THR A 414 -24.86 23.32 11.90
C THR A 414 -24.12 22.19 12.63
N GLY A 415 -22.78 22.22 12.60
CA GLY A 415 -21.89 21.26 13.30
C GLY A 415 -21.22 20.22 12.39
N ASP A 416 -20.44 19.32 13.01
CA ASP A 416 -19.55 18.36 12.32
C ASP A 416 -19.99 16.87 12.48
N SER A 417 -21.16 16.59 13.06
CA SER A 417 -21.61 15.21 13.28
C SER A 417 -21.89 14.49 11.96
N MET A 418 -21.43 13.25 11.78
CA MET A 418 -21.67 12.46 10.55
C MET A 418 -22.72 11.37 10.78
N ASP A 419 -23.68 11.63 11.66
CA ASP A 419 -24.70 10.66 12.05
C ASP A 419 -25.72 10.46 10.92
N LEU A 420 -25.89 9.22 10.50
CA LEU A 420 -26.81 8.83 9.42
C LEU A 420 -28.28 9.14 9.74
N THR A 421 -28.62 9.32 11.01
CA THR A 421 -29.96 9.72 11.46
C THR A 421 -30.38 11.11 10.97
N LEU A 422 -29.43 11.93 10.50
CA LEU A 422 -29.69 13.26 9.95
C LEU A 422 -30.20 13.22 8.51
N LEU A 423 -29.90 12.16 7.75
CA LEU A 423 -30.21 12.07 6.31
C LEU A 423 -31.69 12.24 5.98
N PRO A 424 -32.64 11.57 6.67
CA PRO A 424 -34.06 11.74 6.37
C PRO A 424 -34.53 13.20 6.52
N GLN A 425 -34.02 13.91 7.53
CA GLN A 425 -34.35 15.32 7.77
C GLN A 425 -33.72 16.23 6.71
N MET A 426 -32.50 15.90 6.25
CA MET A 426 -31.81 16.63 5.19
C MET A 426 -32.49 16.44 3.83
N GLU A 427 -32.91 15.23 3.51
CA GLU A 427 -33.64 14.93 2.26
C GLU A 427 -34.97 15.69 2.20
N GLU A 428 -35.72 15.72 3.31
CA GLU A 428 -36.98 16.47 3.41
C GLU A 428 -36.75 17.98 3.27
N ALA A 429 -35.78 18.54 4.01
CA ALA A 429 -35.46 19.96 3.93
C ALA A 429 -34.95 20.40 2.54
N LEU A 430 -34.18 19.54 1.87
CA LEU A 430 -33.68 19.81 0.53
C LEU A 430 -34.82 19.77 -0.50
N ALA A 431 -35.74 18.82 -0.39
CA ALA A 431 -36.90 18.71 -1.28
C ALA A 431 -37.81 19.95 -1.23
N GLU A 432 -37.96 20.58 -0.06
CA GLU A 432 -38.74 21.82 0.09
C GLU A 432 -38.06 23.05 -0.53
N ARG A 433 -36.73 23.10 -0.53
CA ARG A 433 -35.93 24.29 -0.89
C ARG A 433 -35.20 24.19 -2.23
N GLU A 434 -35.32 23.05 -2.91
CA GLU A 434 -34.60 22.77 -4.16
C GLU A 434 -34.74 23.88 -5.20
N SER A 435 -35.97 24.36 -5.44
CA SER A 435 -36.26 25.42 -6.43
C SER A 435 -35.59 26.77 -6.13
N VAL A 436 -35.19 27.01 -4.87
CA VAL A 436 -34.46 28.20 -4.43
C VAL A 436 -32.96 27.99 -4.59
N ILE A 437 -32.47 26.79 -4.25
CA ILE A 437 -31.06 26.42 -4.34
C ILE A 437 -30.60 26.32 -5.81
N GLU A 438 -31.46 25.82 -6.70
CA GLU A 438 -31.16 25.69 -8.14
C GLU A 438 -30.92 27.03 -8.84
N ARG A 439 -31.42 28.13 -8.27
CA ARG A 439 -31.23 29.50 -8.80
C ARG A 439 -29.85 30.08 -8.45
N ASP A 440 -29.13 29.47 -7.51
CA ASP A 440 -27.79 29.89 -7.11
C ASP A 440 -26.73 29.13 -7.92
N GLU A 441 -26.04 29.85 -8.80
CA GLU A 441 -25.05 29.27 -9.72
C GLU A 441 -23.88 28.60 -8.97
N ALA A 442 -23.56 29.06 -7.75
CA ALA A 442 -22.50 28.48 -6.93
C ALA A 442 -22.89 27.14 -6.27
N LYS A 443 -24.18 26.86 -6.11
CA LYS A 443 -24.70 25.65 -5.44
C LYS A 443 -25.20 24.57 -6.39
N LYS A 444 -25.27 24.89 -7.68
CA LYS A 444 -25.83 24.04 -8.71
C LYS A 444 -25.06 22.73 -8.88
N ASP A 445 -23.73 22.79 -8.83
CA ASP A 445 -22.86 21.62 -8.95
C ASP A 445 -23.03 20.69 -7.74
N ASP A 446 -22.96 21.23 -6.53
CA ASP A 446 -23.19 20.50 -5.27
C ASP A 446 -24.58 19.84 -5.23
N LEU A 447 -25.63 20.51 -5.72
CA LEU A 447 -26.99 19.97 -5.81
C LEU A 447 -27.07 18.81 -6.81
N SER A 448 -26.43 18.96 -7.98
CA SER A 448 -26.38 17.91 -9.00
C SER A 448 -25.66 16.65 -8.48
N GLU A 449 -24.59 16.85 -7.71
CA GLU A 449 -23.86 15.78 -7.08
C GLU A 449 -24.70 15.09 -5.99
N TYR A 450 -25.38 15.85 -5.12
CA TYR A 450 -26.28 15.30 -4.11
C TYR A 450 -27.35 14.40 -4.74
N ARG A 451 -28.02 14.86 -5.81
CA ARG A 451 -29.04 14.08 -6.52
C ARG A 451 -28.47 12.82 -7.17
N ARG A 452 -27.24 12.89 -7.70
CA ARG A 452 -26.54 11.71 -8.23
C ARG A 452 -26.31 10.67 -7.13
N LEU A 453 -25.82 11.08 -5.97
CA LEU A 453 -25.58 10.19 -4.82
C LEU A 453 -26.90 9.59 -4.28
N GLU A 454 -27.95 10.40 -4.18
CA GLU A 454 -29.28 9.94 -3.75
C GLU A 454 -29.84 8.85 -4.67
N ASN A 455 -29.74 9.05 -6.00
CA ASN A 455 -30.16 8.05 -6.99
C ASN A 455 -29.34 6.76 -6.87
N GLN A 456 -28.04 6.87 -6.55
CA GLN A 456 -27.18 5.71 -6.31
C GLN A 456 -27.64 4.92 -5.07
N VAL A 457 -27.98 5.58 -3.96
CA VAL A 457 -28.48 4.94 -2.73
C VAL A 457 -29.81 4.21 -2.98
N LYS A 458 -30.70 4.80 -3.79
CA LYS A 458 -32.02 4.22 -4.13
C LYS A 458 -31.94 3.01 -5.06
N THR A 459 -30.82 2.80 -5.75
CA THR A 459 -30.64 1.68 -6.69
C THR A 459 -30.80 0.35 -5.94
N PRO A 460 -31.61 -0.61 -6.43
CA PRO A 460 -31.98 -1.81 -5.66
C PRO A 460 -30.85 -2.81 -5.46
N VAL A 461 -29.76 -2.74 -6.23
CA VAL A 461 -28.73 -3.79 -6.30
C VAL A 461 -27.41 -3.32 -5.71
N VAL A 462 -26.76 -4.14 -4.89
CA VAL A 462 -25.37 -3.92 -4.48
C VAL A 462 -24.47 -3.99 -5.73
N PRO A 463 -23.69 -2.94 -6.05
CA PRO A 463 -22.78 -2.95 -7.19
C PRO A 463 -21.65 -3.98 -7.02
N GLY A 464 -21.36 -4.74 -8.09
CA GLY A 464 -20.20 -5.63 -8.17
C GLY A 464 -20.50 -7.13 -8.17
N HIS A 465 -19.50 -7.93 -8.54
CA HIS A 465 -19.55 -9.39 -8.47
C HIS A 465 -19.21 -9.83 -7.04
N LEU A 466 -20.23 -9.89 -6.18
CA LEU A 466 -20.10 -10.44 -4.83
C LEU A 466 -19.74 -11.93 -4.92
N ALA A 467 -18.86 -12.36 -4.02
CA ALA A 467 -18.54 -13.76 -3.80
C ALA A 467 -18.47 -14.01 -2.29
N PHE A 468 -18.70 -15.25 -1.86
CA PHE A 468 -18.61 -15.62 -0.46
C PHE A 468 -17.46 -16.59 -0.26
N TRP A 469 -16.45 -16.21 0.53
CA TRP A 469 -15.48 -17.16 1.04
C TRP A 469 -16.13 -18.00 2.12
N VAL A 470 -16.07 -19.32 1.96
CA VAL A 470 -16.78 -20.26 2.83
C VAL A 470 -15.76 -21.10 3.60
N GLU A 471 -15.76 -20.96 4.92
CA GLU A 471 -14.94 -21.76 5.83
C GLU A 471 -15.78 -22.83 6.50
N LEU A 472 -15.39 -24.10 6.34
CA LEU A 472 -16.08 -25.24 6.96
C LEU A 472 -15.92 -25.20 8.49
N GLU A 473 -17.03 -25.31 9.23
CA GLU A 473 -17.01 -25.54 10.68
C GLU A 473 -17.27 -27.01 11.03
N ASN A 474 -18.35 -27.61 10.53
CA ASN A 474 -18.74 -28.98 10.85
C ASN A 474 -19.27 -29.75 9.63
N GLY A 475 -18.98 -31.05 9.59
CA GLY A 475 -19.47 -31.97 8.55
C GLY A 475 -18.57 -32.02 7.32
N ARG A 476 -19.13 -32.37 6.16
CA ARG A 476 -18.45 -32.29 4.86
C ARG A 476 -19.21 -31.31 3.98
N LEU A 477 -18.47 -30.38 3.38
CA LEU A 477 -19.00 -29.37 2.48
C LEU A 477 -18.30 -29.52 1.15
N ASN A 478 -19.07 -29.75 0.10
CA ASN A 478 -18.61 -29.71 -1.27
C ASN A 478 -19.21 -28.48 -1.95
N LYS A 479 -18.52 -28.01 -2.99
CA LYS A 479 -18.93 -26.85 -3.77
C LYS A 479 -18.87 -27.23 -5.24
N TRP A 480 -19.91 -26.90 -5.99
CA TRP A 480 -19.87 -26.95 -7.45
C TRP A 480 -19.04 -25.79 -7.99
N ASP A 481 -17.95 -26.08 -8.68
CA ASP A 481 -17.11 -25.06 -9.32
C ASP A 481 -17.50 -24.90 -10.79
N SER A 482 -17.97 -23.70 -11.15
CA SER A 482 -18.44 -23.42 -12.51
C SER A 482 -17.31 -23.34 -13.55
N SER A 483 -16.05 -23.16 -13.11
CA SER A 483 -14.88 -23.05 -14.00
C SER A 483 -14.28 -24.39 -14.39
N THR A 484 -14.39 -25.38 -13.50
CA THR A 484 -13.86 -26.73 -13.72
C THR A 484 -14.95 -27.78 -13.96
N GLU A 485 -16.23 -27.38 -13.85
CA GLU A 485 -17.43 -28.24 -13.96
C GLU A 485 -17.35 -29.49 -13.06
N ARG A 486 -16.82 -29.31 -11.85
CA ARG A 486 -16.61 -30.40 -10.89
C ARG A 486 -16.99 -29.97 -9.48
N GLU A 487 -17.42 -30.94 -8.67
CA GLU A 487 -17.53 -30.74 -7.23
C GLU A 487 -16.15 -30.77 -6.59
N VAL A 488 -15.81 -29.71 -5.86
CA VAL A 488 -14.58 -29.58 -5.08
C VAL A 488 -14.95 -29.60 -3.60
N GLY A 489 -14.28 -30.46 -2.83
CA GLY A 489 -14.46 -30.52 -1.38
C GLY A 489 -13.82 -29.32 -0.69
N ILE A 490 -14.60 -28.56 0.07
CA ILE A 490 -14.11 -27.50 0.93
C ILE A 490 -13.54 -28.14 2.20
N THR A 491 -12.24 -28.03 2.39
CA THR A 491 -11.53 -28.61 3.54
C THR A 491 -10.89 -27.53 4.40
N GLY A 492 -10.63 -27.86 5.66
CA GLY A 492 -9.86 -26.99 6.56
C GLY A 492 -8.42 -26.85 6.09
N GLY A 493 -7.80 -25.70 6.38
CA GLY A 493 -6.46 -25.38 5.89
C GLY A 493 -5.40 -26.38 6.33
N SER A 494 -4.56 -26.82 5.38
CA SER A 494 -3.52 -27.83 5.60
C SER A 494 -2.40 -27.28 6.49
N GLY A 495 -1.99 -28.07 7.50
CA GLY A 495 -0.91 -27.69 8.42
C GLY A 495 0.42 -27.41 7.70
N TRP A 496 0.76 -28.20 6.67
CA TRP A 496 1.97 -27.99 5.88
C TRP A 496 1.90 -26.72 5.02
N ALA A 497 0.73 -26.41 4.46
CA ALA A 497 0.52 -25.18 3.70
C ALA A 497 0.66 -23.94 4.61
N LYS A 498 0.17 -24.00 5.85
CA LYS A 498 0.38 -22.94 6.86
C LYS A 498 1.85 -22.71 7.17
N ILE A 499 2.64 -23.80 7.33
CA ILE A 499 4.08 -23.68 7.57
C ILE A 499 4.78 -23.02 6.38
N LEU A 500 4.49 -23.47 5.15
CA LEU A 500 5.07 -22.88 3.94
C LEU A 500 4.66 -21.42 3.77
N TYR A 501 3.39 -21.08 4.02
CA TYR A 501 2.87 -19.72 3.94
C TYR A 501 3.58 -18.78 4.94
N VAL A 502 3.94 -19.30 6.12
CA VAL A 502 4.66 -18.54 7.14
C VAL A 502 6.16 -18.43 6.84
N LEU A 503 6.76 -19.36 6.09
CA LEU A 503 8.18 -19.32 5.73
C LEU A 503 8.48 -18.52 4.46
N VAL A 504 7.53 -18.47 3.53
CA VAL A 504 7.64 -17.66 2.31
C VAL A 504 7.35 -16.20 2.67
N PRO A 505 8.30 -15.27 2.46
CA PRO A 505 8.08 -13.86 2.73
C PRO A 505 6.92 -13.34 1.88
N ASN A 506 5.92 -12.74 2.50
CA ASN A 506 4.81 -12.15 1.78
C ASN A 506 5.07 -10.66 1.51
N TRP A 507 5.58 -10.34 0.32
CA TRP A 507 5.87 -8.96 -0.08
C TRP A 507 4.61 -8.10 -0.22
N GLN A 508 3.46 -8.74 -0.40
CA GLN A 508 2.16 -8.09 -0.46
C GLN A 508 1.81 -7.35 0.85
N LEU A 509 2.39 -7.74 1.98
CA LEU A 509 2.22 -7.04 3.26
C LEU A 509 2.83 -5.64 3.24
N PHE A 510 3.95 -5.46 2.53
CA PHE A 510 4.65 -4.18 2.48
C PHE A 510 4.18 -3.29 1.33
N TRP A 511 3.41 -3.86 0.41
CA TRP A 511 2.84 -3.18 -0.74
C TRP A 511 1.40 -2.75 -0.46
N LEU A 512 1.23 -1.54 0.08
CA LEU A 512 -0.05 -1.00 0.54
C LEU A 512 -0.47 0.26 -0.23
N SER A 513 -0.09 0.36 -1.51
CA SER A 513 -0.34 1.56 -2.31
C SER A 513 -1.84 1.90 -2.43
N ASP A 514 -2.71 0.88 -2.42
CA ASP A 514 -4.18 1.04 -2.42
C ASP A 514 -4.76 1.55 -1.08
N SER A 515 -4.01 1.52 0.04
CA SER A 515 -4.53 1.85 1.38
C SER A 515 -4.46 3.34 1.76
N VAL A 516 -3.84 4.16 0.90
CA VAL A 516 -3.38 5.52 1.23
C VAL A 516 -4.20 6.64 0.58
N ASN A 517 -5.25 6.29 -0.17
CA ASN A 517 -6.18 7.29 -0.68
C ASN A 517 -7.41 7.39 0.24
N VAL A 518 -8.06 8.55 0.30
CA VAL A 518 -9.31 8.79 1.08
C VAL A 518 -10.42 7.80 0.68
N GLN A 519 -10.33 7.20 -0.50
CA GLN A 519 -11.23 6.16 -1.00
C GLN A 519 -10.65 4.73 -0.92
N ALA A 520 -9.58 4.51 -0.17
CA ALA A 520 -9.12 3.17 0.18
C ALA A 520 -10.17 2.36 0.95
N ASP A 521 -11.20 3.02 1.50
CA ASP A 521 -12.45 2.38 1.93
C ASP A 521 -13.09 1.51 0.82
N GLU A 522 -12.84 1.78 -0.47
CA GLU A 522 -13.39 1.02 -1.61
C GLU A 522 -12.50 -0.09 -2.18
N LEU A 523 -11.18 -0.06 -1.95
CA LEU A 523 -10.22 -0.88 -2.73
C LEU A 523 -9.26 -1.75 -1.90
N GLY A 524 -9.27 -1.64 -0.57
CA GLY A 524 -8.18 -2.17 0.28
C GLY A 524 -8.53 -3.28 1.28
N GLU A 525 -9.27 -4.34 0.92
CA GLU A 525 -9.40 -5.51 1.83
C GLU A 525 -9.24 -6.86 1.10
N THR A 526 -8.01 -7.15 0.73
CA THR A 526 -7.55 -8.54 0.56
C THR A 526 -6.47 -8.94 1.56
N ARG A 527 -6.02 -8.05 2.46
CA ARG A 527 -4.81 -8.29 3.26
C ARG A 527 -5.04 -7.95 4.74
N PHE A 528 -5.29 -8.99 5.53
CA PHE A 528 -5.36 -9.01 7.00
C PHE A 528 -6.18 -7.91 7.69
N LYS A 529 -7.38 -8.30 8.16
CA LYS A 529 -8.31 -7.64 9.13
C LYS A 529 -7.74 -6.43 9.90
N THR A 530 -7.62 -5.29 9.24
CA THR A 530 -7.23 -4.03 9.88
C THR A 530 -8.01 -2.91 9.20
N LYS A 531 -9.00 -2.35 9.89
CA LYS A 531 -9.82 -1.21 9.45
C LYS A 531 -8.94 -0.03 9.00
N TYR A 532 -9.10 0.42 7.75
CA TYR A 532 -8.43 1.59 7.18
C TYR A 532 -9.36 2.83 7.22
N ASP A 533 -9.71 3.33 8.42
CA ASP A 533 -10.76 4.35 8.59
C ASP A 533 -10.35 5.80 8.17
N GLN A 534 -9.12 6.04 7.70
CA GLN A 534 -8.57 7.41 7.54
C GLN A 534 -7.61 7.64 6.35
N GLY A 535 -7.55 6.76 5.34
CA GLY A 535 -6.61 6.93 4.21
C GLY A 535 -5.13 7.05 4.62
N THR A 536 -4.79 6.58 5.81
CA THR A 536 -3.43 6.60 6.38
C THR A 536 -3.12 5.24 6.99
N VAL A 537 -1.88 4.76 6.82
CA VAL A 537 -1.45 3.49 7.39
C VAL A 537 -1.45 3.60 8.92
N PRO A 538 -2.23 2.77 9.67
CA PRO A 538 -2.26 2.86 11.12
C PRO A 538 -0.88 2.57 11.71
N ALA A 539 -0.42 3.36 12.69
CA ALA A 539 0.85 3.11 13.37
C ALA A 539 0.94 1.70 14.00
N LYS A 540 -0.21 1.13 14.39
CA LYS A 540 -0.32 -0.26 14.87
C LYS A 540 0.12 -1.27 13.80
N TYR A 541 -0.26 -1.03 12.54
CA TYR A 541 0.14 -1.87 11.41
C TYR A 541 1.65 -1.82 11.19
N LEU A 542 2.25 -0.63 11.30
CA LEU A 542 3.70 -0.49 11.22
C LEU A 542 4.41 -1.30 12.32
N GLY A 543 3.82 -1.34 13.53
CA GLY A 543 4.31 -2.18 14.63
C GLY A 543 4.22 -3.69 14.34
N THR A 544 3.10 -4.17 13.80
CA THR A 544 2.94 -5.59 13.45
C THR A 544 3.84 -6.00 12.29
N ALA A 545 3.96 -5.16 11.25
CA ALA A 545 4.91 -5.34 10.17
C ALA A 545 6.36 -5.34 10.67
N GLY A 546 6.71 -4.43 11.58
CA GLY A 546 8.02 -4.38 12.22
C GLY A 546 8.33 -5.65 13.03
N LEU A 547 7.37 -6.20 13.76
CA LEU A 547 7.52 -7.47 14.48
C LEU A 547 7.74 -8.63 13.50
N TYR A 548 6.95 -8.69 12.42
CA TYR A 548 7.12 -9.69 11.36
C TYR A 548 8.53 -9.64 10.76
N VAL A 549 9.02 -8.44 10.41
CA VAL A 549 10.37 -8.21 9.89
C VAL A 549 11.42 -8.66 10.90
N PHE A 550 11.28 -8.26 12.16
CA PHE A 550 12.24 -8.63 13.21
C PHE A 550 12.38 -10.15 13.36
N LEU A 551 11.25 -10.87 13.38
CA LEU A 551 11.25 -12.33 13.48
C LEU A 551 11.90 -12.98 12.26
N TYR A 552 11.56 -12.52 11.06
CA TYR A 552 12.12 -13.02 9.81
C TYR A 552 13.62 -12.77 9.68
N VAL A 553 14.06 -11.55 9.98
CA VAL A 553 15.48 -11.18 9.95
C VAL A 553 16.26 -11.99 10.99
N THR A 554 15.71 -12.16 12.19
CA THR A 554 16.36 -12.98 13.24
C THR A 554 16.50 -14.44 12.79
N MET A 555 15.45 -15.00 12.18
CA MET A 555 15.47 -16.36 11.63
C MET A 555 16.53 -16.49 10.51
N ALA A 556 16.52 -15.57 9.54
CA ALA A 556 17.45 -15.59 8.40
C ALA A 556 18.91 -15.40 8.84
N LEU A 557 19.18 -14.48 9.77
CA LEU A 557 20.53 -14.26 10.31
C LEU A 557 21.00 -15.45 11.15
N SER A 558 20.13 -16.06 11.96
CA SER A 558 20.47 -17.27 12.72
C SER A 558 20.86 -18.41 11.78
N MET A 559 20.11 -18.59 10.69
CA MET A 559 20.43 -19.55 9.65
C MET A 559 21.73 -19.19 8.90
N ALA A 560 21.97 -17.91 8.62
CA ALA A 560 23.20 -17.43 8.02
C ALA A 560 24.42 -17.80 8.88
N ILE A 561 24.33 -17.61 10.20
CA ILE A 561 25.44 -17.92 11.09
C ILE A 561 25.66 -19.44 11.17
N TRP A 562 24.59 -20.22 11.31
CA TRP A 562 24.69 -21.69 11.30
C TRP A 562 25.33 -22.22 10.00
N LEU A 563 24.91 -21.70 8.85
CA LEU A 563 25.48 -22.07 7.55
C LEU A 563 26.96 -21.70 7.43
N PHE A 564 27.34 -20.56 7.99
CA PHE A 564 28.71 -20.05 8.00
C PHE A 564 29.64 -20.92 8.87
N GLU A 565 29.22 -21.28 10.09
CA GLU A 565 29.99 -22.16 10.98
C GLU A 565 30.26 -23.53 10.36
N ASN A 566 29.24 -24.13 9.75
CA ASN A 566 29.35 -25.45 9.13
C ASN A 566 30.21 -25.49 7.86
N ARG A 567 30.56 -24.34 7.27
CA ARG A 567 31.39 -24.31 6.04
C ARG A 567 32.87 -24.47 6.37
N GLU A 568 33.30 -23.96 7.52
CA GLU A 568 34.69 -24.02 7.95
C GLU A 568 35.06 -25.41 8.51
N LEU A 569 34.11 -26.09 9.16
CA LEU A 569 34.30 -27.47 9.67
C LEU A 569 34.55 -28.49 8.54
N SER A 570 34.02 -28.27 7.34
CA SER A 570 34.27 -29.14 6.17
C SER A 570 35.56 -28.80 5.41
N GLY A 571 36.25 -27.71 5.78
CA GLY A 571 37.48 -27.27 5.13
C GLY A 571 38.74 -28.03 5.56
N GLU A 572 38.67 -28.84 6.62
CA GLU A 572 39.80 -29.67 7.10
C GLU A 572 39.94 -31.02 6.39
N ASP A 573 38.98 -31.45 5.56
CA ASP A 573 38.99 -32.79 4.93
C ASP A 573 39.52 -32.85 3.48
N ASN A 574 40.01 -31.75 2.91
CA ASN A 574 40.63 -31.72 1.57
C ASN A 574 42.02 -31.07 1.59
N GLY A 575 42.89 -31.54 2.49
CA GLY A 575 44.33 -31.28 2.49
C GLY A 575 45.10 -32.30 1.68
#